data_AF-A0A974C4U7-F1
#
_entry.id   AF-A0A974C4U7-F1
#
_cell.length_a   1.000
_cell.length_b   1.000
_cell.length_c   1.000
_cell.angle_alpha   90.00
_cell.angle_beta   90.00
_cell.angle_gamma   90.00
#
_symmetry.space_group_name_H-M   'P 1'
#
loop_
_entity.id
_entity.type
_entity.pdbx_description
1 polymer ?
#
loop_
_entity_poly.entity_id
_entity_poly.type
_entity_poly.pdbx_seq_one_letter_code
_entity_poly.pdbx_strand_id
1 'polypeptide(L)'
;MVVFKKVKCFELSFADPEKVYCGGDKVTGRVLVEVAEVTRVTAVRLLACGVAKVLWSQNCKQEMEYLRYEDTLQMDDQPTDSDGSVIMRPGNCYEYKFGFELPHGPLGSTFKGKYGSVKYCVKAFLDRPSHPPQEVKQTFQVEDSVNVDTPDLMSPVSGKKYKKMTCMFIPDGHISMSACINRKGFCEGEDICISADFENTCSRIVVPKAAIVGKHTYLANGQTKVFTQKLCSVRGNHIISGMTGSWRGKSIRVPKIKPSILGCNIMRVEYSLLVYVSVPGTKKIILDLPLVIGSSSSGMNSRTCSMASQASSEMSWLELNIPGTPEAPPGYLDMFPEDHRLESPTAPLLDDLDEACDSPIFMYAPEFKYMPPPTYTEVDVNKNICVQ
;
A
#
# COMPACT_ATOMS: atom_id res chain seq x y z
N MET A 1 4.98 -23.59 41.43
CA MET A 1 4.87 -24.88 40.71
C MET A 1 5.70 -24.78 39.44
N VAL A 2 6.96 -25.21 39.50
CA VAL A 2 7.89 -25.13 38.37
C VAL A 2 7.59 -26.31 37.46
N VAL A 3 6.94 -26.05 36.32
CA VAL A 3 6.70 -27.07 35.31
C VAL A 3 8.04 -27.32 34.64
N PHE A 4 8.75 -28.39 35.03
CA PHE A 4 9.93 -28.85 34.31
C PHE A 4 9.49 -29.27 32.91
N LYS A 5 9.65 -28.36 31.93
CA LYS A 5 9.44 -28.69 30.52
C LYS A 5 10.55 -29.65 30.10
N LYS A 6 10.23 -30.94 30.01
CA LYS A 6 11.14 -31.99 29.50
C LYS A 6 11.64 -31.70 28.07
N VAL A 7 10.87 -30.92 27.31
CA VAL A 7 11.23 -30.44 25.97
C VAL A 7 11.88 -29.06 26.12
N LYS A 8 13.13 -28.96 25.67
CA LYS A 8 13.95 -27.75 25.74
C LYS A 8 13.58 -26.78 24.61
N CYS A 9 13.44 -27.29 23.39
CA CYS A 9 13.06 -26.50 22.20
C CYS A 9 12.05 -27.29 21.36
N PHE A 10 11.02 -26.60 20.87
CA PHE A 10 10.08 -27.13 19.89
C PHE A 10 9.66 -26.00 18.95
N GLU A 11 10.31 -25.93 17.80
CA GLU A 11 10.20 -24.80 16.88
C GLU A 11 9.89 -25.26 15.46
N LEU A 12 9.08 -24.46 14.76
CA LEU A 12 8.75 -24.68 13.36
C LEU A 12 9.33 -23.53 12.56
N SER A 13 10.14 -23.85 11.56
CA SER A 13 10.76 -22.87 10.66
C SER A 13 10.47 -23.22 9.21
N PHE A 14 10.14 -22.21 8.42
CA PHE A 14 10.05 -22.35 6.96
C PHE A 14 11.43 -22.24 6.34
N ALA A 15 11.64 -22.87 5.20
CA ALA A 15 12.86 -22.68 4.41
C ALA A 15 13.03 -21.21 4.03
N ASP A 16 11.95 -20.59 3.53
CA ASP A 16 11.87 -19.18 3.19
C ASP A 16 10.79 -18.48 4.05
N PRO A 17 11.16 -17.78 5.15
CA PRO A 17 10.20 -17.18 6.07
C PRO A 17 9.51 -15.92 5.52
N GLU A 18 10.16 -15.18 4.61
CA GLU A 18 9.63 -13.95 4.02
C GLU A 18 8.92 -14.17 2.68
N LYS A 19 8.94 -15.40 2.16
CA LYS A 19 8.33 -15.73 0.87
C LYS A 19 6.80 -15.63 0.96
N VAL A 20 6.24 -14.99 -0.06
CA VAL A 20 4.81 -15.02 -0.36
C VAL A 20 4.57 -16.12 -1.37
N TYR A 21 3.66 -17.05 -1.05
CA TYR A 21 3.40 -18.24 -1.85
C TYR A 21 2.19 -18.04 -2.77
N CYS A 22 2.24 -18.63 -3.95
CA CYS A 22 1.16 -18.65 -4.94
C CYS A 22 0.57 -20.06 -5.10
N GLY A 23 -0.57 -20.20 -5.80
CA GLY A 23 -1.16 -21.50 -6.10
C GLY A 23 -0.18 -22.40 -6.87
N GLY A 24 0.00 -23.65 -6.42
CA GLY A 24 0.98 -24.59 -6.95
C GLY A 24 2.38 -24.48 -6.33
N ASP A 25 2.67 -23.46 -5.52
CA ASP A 25 3.98 -23.38 -4.86
C ASP A 25 4.14 -24.45 -3.78
N LYS A 26 5.36 -24.97 -3.67
CA LYS A 26 5.75 -25.89 -2.60
C LYS A 26 6.17 -25.12 -1.36
N VAL A 27 5.46 -25.32 -0.26
CA VAL A 27 5.82 -24.83 1.07
C VAL A 27 6.70 -25.87 1.73
N THR A 28 7.94 -25.50 2.06
CA THR A 28 8.91 -26.40 2.70
C THR A 28 9.45 -25.80 3.99
N GLY A 29 9.86 -26.66 4.91
CA GLY A 29 10.42 -26.23 6.18
C GLY A 29 10.88 -27.40 7.01
N ARG A 30 11.17 -27.10 8.27
CA ARG A 30 11.62 -28.07 9.26
C ARG A 30 11.03 -27.79 10.64
N VAL A 31 10.78 -28.86 11.38
CA VAL A 31 10.40 -28.84 12.79
C VAL A 31 11.62 -29.30 13.60
N LEU A 32 12.06 -28.48 14.54
CA LEU A 32 13.22 -28.69 15.36
C LEU A 32 12.78 -29.06 16.78
N VAL A 33 13.28 -30.19 17.28
CA VAL A 33 12.98 -30.69 18.62
C VAL A 33 14.28 -30.88 19.38
N GLU A 34 14.37 -30.28 20.56
CA GLU A 34 15.47 -30.47 21.51
C GLU A 34 14.89 -30.85 22.87
N VAL A 35 15.45 -31.86 23.52
CA VAL A 35 14.96 -32.36 24.82
C VAL A 35 15.98 -32.11 25.91
N ALA A 36 15.52 -31.77 27.12
CA ALA A 36 16.38 -31.59 28.29
C ALA A 36 16.66 -32.93 29.01
N GLU A 37 15.75 -33.88 28.87
CA GLU A 37 15.83 -35.23 29.45
C GLU A 37 15.48 -36.28 28.39
N VAL A 38 15.91 -37.53 28.60
CA VAL A 38 15.57 -38.64 27.70
C VAL A 38 14.04 -38.76 27.63
N THR A 39 13.50 -38.56 26.44
CA THR A 39 12.06 -38.43 26.22
C THR A 39 11.63 -39.35 25.08
N ARG A 40 10.63 -40.19 25.32
CA ARG A 40 9.98 -40.99 24.28
C ARG A 40 8.95 -40.13 23.55
N VAL A 41 9.06 -40.05 22.23
CA VAL A 41 8.14 -39.33 21.34
C VAL A 41 7.40 -40.36 20.50
N THR A 42 6.07 -40.30 20.51
CA THR A 42 5.23 -41.23 19.76
C THR A 42 5.18 -40.85 18.29
N ALA A 43 4.91 -39.57 18.01
CA ALA A 43 4.81 -39.05 16.65
C ALA A 43 5.04 -37.53 16.63
N VAL A 44 5.56 -37.04 15.50
CA VAL A 44 5.56 -35.61 15.17
C VAL A 44 4.58 -35.43 14.01
N ARG A 45 3.42 -34.84 14.28
CA ARG A 45 2.38 -34.62 13.26
C ARG A 45 2.41 -33.19 12.76
N LEU A 46 2.17 -33.02 11.47
CA LEU A 46 2.05 -31.73 10.80
C LEU A 46 0.61 -31.54 10.34
N LEU A 47 0.07 -30.34 10.54
CA LEU A 47 -1.22 -29.92 10.02
C LEU A 47 -1.06 -28.54 9.38
N ALA A 48 -1.13 -28.45 8.06
CA ALA A 48 -1.24 -27.19 7.36
C ALA A 48 -2.71 -26.86 7.09
N CYS A 49 -3.11 -25.64 7.43
CA CYS A 49 -4.47 -25.14 7.24
C CYS A 49 -4.45 -23.76 6.57
N GLY A 50 -5.33 -23.56 5.60
CA GLY A 50 -5.65 -22.28 5.00
C GLY A 50 -7.14 -22.03 5.14
N VAL A 51 -7.54 -21.06 5.96
CA VAL A 51 -8.96 -20.85 6.29
C VAL A 51 -9.33 -19.39 6.11
N ALA A 52 -10.39 -19.15 5.35
CA ALA A 52 -11.09 -17.88 5.33
C ALA A 52 -12.25 -17.92 6.32
N LYS A 53 -12.35 -16.86 7.13
CA LYS A 53 -13.40 -16.69 8.12
C LYS A 53 -14.05 -15.34 7.94
N VAL A 54 -15.37 -15.32 7.97
CA VAL A 54 -16.19 -14.11 7.92
C VAL A 54 -17.10 -14.12 9.15
N LEU A 55 -17.10 -13.02 9.90
CA LEU A 55 -17.88 -12.84 11.12
C LEU A 55 -18.21 -11.36 11.32
N TRP A 56 -19.49 -11.04 11.51
CA TRP A 56 -19.91 -9.69 11.90
C TRP A 56 -21.05 -9.64 12.92
N SER A 57 -21.67 -10.78 13.24
CA SER A 57 -22.68 -10.95 14.28
C SER A 57 -22.69 -12.42 14.72
N GLN A 58 -23.26 -12.73 15.88
CA GLN A 58 -23.31 -14.10 16.42
C GLN A 58 -23.98 -15.09 15.45
N ASN A 59 -24.96 -14.63 14.67
CA ASN A 59 -25.71 -15.48 13.72
C ASN A 59 -25.14 -15.44 12.28
N CYS A 60 -24.13 -14.61 12.03
CA CYS A 60 -23.57 -14.38 10.70
C CYS A 60 -22.09 -14.74 10.70
N LYS A 61 -21.83 -16.05 10.69
CA LYS A 61 -20.50 -16.65 10.65
C LYS A 61 -20.42 -17.63 9.49
N GLN A 62 -19.38 -17.48 8.67
CA GLN A 62 -19.05 -18.43 7.61
C GLN A 62 -17.55 -18.71 7.66
N GLU A 63 -17.18 -19.97 7.53
CA GLU A 63 -15.79 -20.39 7.36
C GLU A 63 -15.67 -21.19 6.06
N MET A 64 -14.53 -21.08 5.39
CA MET A 64 -14.22 -21.86 4.21
C MET A 64 -12.74 -22.24 4.24
N GLU A 65 -12.48 -23.53 4.07
CA GLU A 65 -11.15 -24.11 4.05
C GLU A 65 -10.63 -24.17 2.61
N TYR A 66 -9.45 -23.61 2.38
CA TYR A 66 -8.71 -23.63 1.10
C TYR A 66 -7.59 -24.66 1.08
N LEU A 67 -7.03 -24.93 2.25
CA LEU A 67 -5.94 -25.87 2.42
C LEU A 67 -6.20 -26.67 3.69
N ARG A 68 -6.14 -27.98 3.56
CA ARG A 68 -6.01 -28.90 4.69
C ARG A 68 -5.07 -30.01 4.27
N TYR A 69 -3.91 -30.05 4.91
CA TYR A 69 -2.90 -31.07 4.68
C TYR A 69 -2.43 -31.59 6.03
N GLU A 70 -2.47 -32.91 6.19
CA GLU A 70 -2.07 -33.61 7.41
C GLU A 70 -0.97 -34.60 7.04
N ASP A 71 0.11 -34.61 7.81
CA ASP A 71 1.24 -35.50 7.59
C ASP A 71 1.86 -35.93 8.93
N THR A 72 2.53 -37.08 8.96
CA THR A 72 3.28 -37.54 10.12
C THR A 72 4.75 -37.61 9.75
N LEU A 73 5.54 -36.70 10.30
CA LEU A 73 6.94 -36.54 9.94
C LEU A 73 7.78 -37.68 10.49
N GLN A 74 8.65 -38.23 9.64
CA GLN A 74 9.63 -39.24 10.01
C GLN A 74 11.04 -38.68 9.85
N MET A 75 12.00 -39.21 10.61
CA MET A 75 13.42 -38.91 10.45
C MET A 75 14.08 -40.07 9.72
N ASP A 76 14.88 -39.77 8.70
CA ASP A 76 15.58 -40.79 7.90
C ASP A 76 16.64 -41.57 8.71
N ASP A 77 17.19 -40.97 9.78
CA ASP A 77 18.40 -41.44 10.46
C ASP A 77 18.19 -42.12 11.83
N GLN A 78 16.95 -42.30 12.30
CA GLN A 78 16.71 -42.94 13.60
C GLN A 78 15.91 -44.25 13.50
N PRO A 79 16.39 -45.34 14.15
CA PRO A 79 15.62 -46.57 14.26
C PRO A 79 14.36 -46.29 15.08
N THR A 80 13.20 -46.55 14.48
CA THR A 80 11.90 -46.56 15.16
C THR A 80 11.75 -47.84 15.99
N ASP A 81 11.17 -47.70 17.18
CA ASP A 81 10.81 -48.84 18.03
C ASP A 81 9.66 -49.65 17.39
N SER A 82 9.31 -50.81 17.95
CA SER A 82 8.21 -51.66 17.42
C SER A 82 6.85 -50.96 17.30
N ASP A 83 6.64 -49.92 18.12
CA ASP A 83 5.46 -49.05 18.12
C ASP A 83 5.59 -47.81 17.21
N GLY A 84 6.69 -47.65 16.47
CA GLY A 84 6.98 -46.46 15.66
C GLY A 84 7.45 -45.24 16.46
N SER A 85 7.61 -45.37 17.78
CA SER A 85 8.08 -44.29 18.65
C SER A 85 9.60 -44.10 18.59
N VAL A 86 10.05 -42.86 18.82
CA VAL A 86 11.45 -42.46 18.79
C VAL A 86 11.91 -42.02 20.18
N ILE A 87 13.10 -42.50 20.61
CA ILE A 87 13.71 -42.05 21.87
C ILE A 87 14.65 -40.88 21.57
N MET A 88 14.30 -39.71 22.09
CA MET A 88 15.12 -38.50 22.00
C MET A 88 16.01 -38.38 23.24
N ARG A 89 17.27 -38.04 23.02
CA ARG A 89 18.30 -37.88 24.06
C ARG A 89 18.75 -36.42 24.14
N PRO A 90 19.06 -35.91 25.35
CA PRO A 90 19.58 -34.55 25.51
C PRO A 90 20.91 -34.35 24.78
N GLY A 91 21.15 -33.13 24.31
CA GLY A 91 22.37 -32.76 23.59
C GLY A 91 22.30 -32.99 22.08
N ASN A 92 21.27 -33.70 21.58
CA ASN A 92 21.01 -33.87 20.16
C ASN A 92 19.90 -32.93 19.69
N CYS A 93 20.03 -32.47 18.45
CA CYS A 93 19.01 -31.68 17.77
C CYS A 93 18.29 -32.57 16.74
N TYR A 94 16.99 -32.75 16.91
CA TYR A 94 16.17 -33.59 16.04
C TYR A 94 15.44 -32.71 15.02
N GLU A 95 15.76 -32.92 13.73
CA GLU A 95 15.19 -32.14 12.63
C GLU A 95 14.23 -33.00 11.79
N TYR A 96 12.98 -32.57 11.71
CA TYR A 96 11.94 -33.20 10.88
C TYR A 96 11.62 -32.28 9.70
N LYS A 97 11.95 -32.70 8.49
CA LYS A 97 11.66 -31.92 7.27
C LYS A 97 10.22 -32.14 6.84
N PHE A 98 9.59 -31.09 6.32
CA PHE A 98 8.26 -31.19 5.72
C PHE A 98 8.20 -30.42 4.40
N GLY A 99 7.32 -30.86 3.51
CA GLY A 99 7.05 -30.19 2.26
C GLY A 99 5.70 -30.59 1.69
N PHE A 100 4.86 -29.60 1.40
CA PHE A 100 3.57 -29.81 0.75
C PHE A 100 3.33 -28.75 -0.32
N GLU A 101 2.47 -29.04 -1.29
CA GLU A 101 2.15 -28.14 -2.39
C GLU A 101 0.81 -27.46 -2.15
N LEU A 102 0.74 -26.16 -2.46
CA LEU A 102 -0.52 -25.42 -2.43
C LEU A 102 -1.41 -25.85 -3.62
N PRO A 103 -2.72 -26.01 -3.42
CA PRO A 103 -3.64 -26.33 -4.52
C PRO A 103 -3.51 -25.35 -5.69
N HIS A 104 -3.58 -25.85 -6.93
CA HIS A 104 -3.53 -25.05 -8.15
C HIS A 104 -4.82 -24.24 -8.44
N GLY A 105 -5.80 -24.26 -7.54
CA GLY A 105 -7.07 -23.54 -7.67
C GLY A 105 -7.01 -22.10 -7.16
N PRO A 106 -8.12 -21.33 -7.28
CA PRO A 106 -8.20 -19.99 -6.70
C PRO A 106 -8.08 -20.08 -5.18
N LEU A 107 -6.99 -19.54 -4.65
CA LEU A 107 -6.71 -19.49 -3.22
C LEU A 107 -7.18 -18.14 -2.69
N GLY A 108 -7.79 -18.13 -1.50
CA GLY A 108 -8.03 -16.85 -0.84
C GLY A 108 -6.70 -16.20 -0.48
N SER A 109 -6.37 -15.02 -1.02
CA SER A 109 -5.16 -14.29 -0.61
C SER A 109 -5.20 -13.94 0.89
N THR A 110 -4.06 -14.03 1.57
CA THR A 110 -3.92 -13.69 3.00
C THR A 110 -4.38 -12.26 3.24
N PHE A 111 -5.44 -12.11 4.04
CA PHE A 111 -6.12 -10.84 4.24
C PHE A 111 -6.66 -10.69 5.65
N LYS A 112 -6.68 -9.45 6.16
CA LYS A 112 -7.29 -9.10 7.43
C LYS A 112 -8.14 -7.84 7.24
N GLY A 113 -9.44 -8.04 7.14
CA GLY A 113 -10.43 -6.97 7.06
C GLY A 113 -11.21 -6.78 8.37
N LYS A 114 -12.23 -5.92 8.31
CA LYS A 114 -13.10 -5.60 9.45
C LYS A 114 -13.99 -6.76 9.89
N TYR A 115 -14.53 -7.49 8.92
CA TYR A 115 -15.51 -8.57 9.14
C TYR A 115 -15.04 -9.93 8.62
N GLY A 116 -13.80 -10.04 8.16
CA GLY A 116 -13.28 -11.29 7.65
C GLY A 116 -11.77 -11.32 7.58
N SER A 117 -11.21 -12.52 7.61
CA SER A 117 -9.77 -12.74 7.46
C SER A 117 -9.50 -14.07 6.75
N VAL A 118 -8.45 -14.11 5.94
CA VAL A 118 -7.90 -15.33 5.37
C VAL A 118 -6.51 -15.53 5.98
N LYS A 119 -6.28 -16.70 6.56
CA LYS A 119 -5.02 -17.02 7.23
C LYS A 119 -4.56 -18.42 6.85
N TYR A 120 -3.27 -18.54 6.55
CA TYR A 120 -2.59 -19.80 6.34
C TYR A 120 -1.60 -20.04 7.48
N CYS A 121 -1.58 -21.26 7.98
CA CYS A 121 -0.68 -21.67 9.05
C CYS A 121 -0.32 -23.14 8.96
N VAL A 122 0.87 -23.45 9.44
CA VAL A 122 1.30 -24.82 9.72
C VAL A 122 1.39 -24.99 11.22
N LYS A 123 0.82 -26.08 11.71
CA LYS A 123 0.85 -26.52 13.10
C LYS A 123 1.66 -27.81 13.15
N ALA A 124 2.62 -27.90 14.07
CA ALA A 124 3.28 -29.14 14.39
C ALA A 124 2.87 -29.58 15.80
N PHE A 125 2.57 -30.87 15.93
CA PHE A 125 2.16 -31.52 17.17
C PHE A 125 3.21 -32.54 17.57
N LEU A 126 3.72 -32.42 18.79
CA LEU A 126 4.63 -33.38 19.39
C LEU A 126 3.84 -34.27 20.36
N ASP A 127 3.59 -35.50 19.95
CA ASP A 127 2.88 -36.48 20.77
C ASP A 127 3.85 -37.25 21.66
N ARG A 128 3.54 -37.33 22.95
CA ARG A 128 4.34 -38.03 23.95
C ARG A 128 3.46 -38.95 24.79
N PRO A 129 3.96 -40.12 25.22
CA PRO A 129 3.23 -40.99 26.11
C PRO A 129 2.82 -40.27 27.40
N SER A 130 1.59 -40.45 27.84
CA SER A 130 1.06 -39.91 29.10
C SER A 130 1.09 -38.38 29.23
N HIS A 131 1.26 -37.65 28.12
CA HIS A 131 1.24 -36.19 28.09
C HIS A 131 0.33 -35.68 26.98
N PRO A 132 -0.32 -34.51 27.15
CA PRO A 132 -1.07 -33.89 26.07
C PRO A 132 -0.12 -33.48 24.93
N PRO A 133 -0.59 -33.53 23.67
CA PRO A 133 0.18 -33.07 22.52
C PRO A 133 0.66 -31.64 22.70
N GLN A 134 1.94 -31.38 22.48
CA GLN A 134 2.48 -30.02 22.46
C GLN A 134 2.33 -29.45 21.05
N GLU A 135 1.74 -28.27 20.90
CA GLU A 135 1.52 -27.61 19.61
C GLU A 135 2.47 -26.42 19.44
N VAL A 136 3.07 -26.29 18.26
CA VAL A 136 3.70 -25.05 17.77
C VAL A 136 3.04 -24.66 16.45
N LYS A 137 2.85 -23.37 16.23
CA LYS A 137 2.12 -22.85 15.07
C LYS A 137 2.88 -21.70 14.44
N GLN A 138 3.05 -21.75 13.12
CA GLN A 138 3.64 -20.68 12.33
C GLN A 138 2.72 -20.30 11.16
N THR A 139 2.61 -19.01 10.87
CA THR A 139 1.81 -18.49 9.75
C THR A 139 2.68 -18.15 8.55
N PHE A 140 2.16 -18.33 7.33
CA PHE A 140 2.79 -17.92 6.09
C PHE A 140 1.84 -17.10 5.22
N GLN A 141 2.38 -16.34 4.26
CA GLN A 141 1.59 -15.48 3.39
C GLN A 141 1.32 -16.18 2.06
N VAL A 142 0.06 -16.13 1.62
CA VAL A 142 -0.36 -16.62 0.31
C VAL A 142 -0.97 -15.45 -0.45
N GLU A 143 -0.61 -15.30 -1.71
CA GLU A 143 -1.16 -14.26 -2.58
C GLU A 143 -1.60 -14.86 -3.91
N ASP A 144 -2.90 -14.84 -4.15
CA ASP A 144 -3.50 -15.09 -5.46
C ASP A 144 -3.67 -13.71 -6.13
N SER A 145 -2.60 -13.21 -6.74
CA SER A 145 -2.59 -11.89 -7.38
C SER A 145 -3.08 -11.97 -8.82
N VAL A 146 -3.90 -11.00 -9.20
CA VAL A 146 -4.34 -10.83 -10.59
C VAL A 146 -3.23 -10.14 -11.36
N ASN A 147 -2.83 -10.71 -12.49
CA ASN A 147 -1.87 -10.06 -13.38
C ASN A 147 -2.51 -8.81 -14.01
N VAL A 148 -1.95 -7.66 -13.66
CA VAL A 148 -2.40 -6.33 -14.10
C VAL A 148 -2.24 -6.14 -15.61
N ASP A 149 -1.29 -6.86 -16.24
CA ASP A 149 -0.95 -6.76 -17.66
C ASP A 149 -1.92 -7.51 -18.59
N THR A 150 -3.00 -8.06 -18.04
CA THR A 150 -4.05 -8.74 -18.83
C THR A 150 -4.72 -7.73 -19.77
N PRO A 151 -4.93 -8.05 -21.07
CA PRO A 151 -5.41 -7.08 -22.07
C PRO A 151 -6.73 -6.39 -21.68
N ASP A 152 -7.65 -7.11 -21.02
CA ASP A 152 -8.91 -6.56 -20.52
C ASP A 152 -8.70 -5.43 -19.49
N LEU A 153 -7.63 -5.50 -18.70
CA LEU A 153 -7.29 -4.52 -17.66
C LEU A 153 -6.51 -3.33 -18.22
N MET A 154 -5.94 -3.44 -19.42
CA MET A 154 -5.21 -2.37 -20.10
C MET A 154 -6.13 -1.44 -20.89
N SER A 155 -7.41 -1.79 -21.03
CA SER A 155 -8.41 -0.97 -21.71
C SER A 155 -8.78 0.29 -20.90
N PRO A 156 -9.00 1.45 -21.57
CA PRO A 156 -9.39 2.67 -20.89
C PRO A 156 -10.80 2.55 -20.33
N VAL A 157 -11.01 3.04 -19.11
CA VAL A 157 -12.31 3.07 -18.46
C VAL A 157 -12.81 4.50 -18.48
N SER A 158 -14.02 4.72 -18.98
CA SER A 158 -14.64 6.04 -19.00
C SER A 158 -16.10 5.97 -18.57
N GLY A 159 -16.61 7.11 -18.14
CA GLY A 159 -18.02 7.23 -17.81
C GLY A 159 -18.46 8.69 -17.79
N LYS A 160 -19.77 8.88 -17.90
CA LYS A 160 -20.41 10.20 -17.87
C LYS A 160 -21.60 10.15 -16.91
N LYS A 161 -21.78 11.22 -16.15
CA LYS A 161 -22.93 11.39 -15.26
C LYS A 161 -23.52 12.78 -15.42
N TYR A 162 -24.84 12.84 -15.40
CA TYR A 162 -25.60 14.07 -15.52
C TYR A 162 -26.61 14.14 -14.36
N LYS A 163 -26.80 15.34 -13.79
CA LYS A 163 -27.84 15.59 -12.80
C LYS A 163 -28.43 16.99 -13.00
N LYS A 164 -29.75 17.06 -13.20
CA LYS A 164 -30.49 18.31 -13.23
C LYS A 164 -30.58 18.91 -11.81
N MET A 165 -30.34 20.21 -11.70
CA MET A 165 -30.42 20.99 -10.47
C MET A 165 -31.07 22.34 -10.75
N THR A 166 -32.38 22.38 -10.53
CA THR A 166 -33.22 23.53 -10.87
C THR A 166 -33.31 24.52 -9.72
N CYS A 167 -33.35 25.80 -10.05
CA CYS A 167 -33.65 26.90 -9.13
C CYS A 167 -34.67 27.84 -9.77
N MET A 168 -35.33 28.69 -8.98
CA MET A 168 -36.35 29.64 -9.46
C MET A 168 -35.87 30.49 -10.64
N PHE A 169 -34.61 30.95 -10.61
CA PHE A 169 -34.02 31.78 -11.67
C PHE A 169 -33.30 30.99 -12.77
N ILE A 170 -33.05 29.69 -12.56
CA ILE A 170 -32.34 28.82 -13.51
C ILE A 170 -33.09 27.48 -13.58
N PRO A 171 -34.17 27.40 -14.36
CA PRO A 171 -35.01 26.19 -14.45
C PRO A 171 -34.30 25.01 -15.11
N ASP A 172 -33.27 25.25 -15.92
CA ASP A 172 -32.51 24.22 -16.64
C ASP A 172 -31.06 24.06 -16.14
N GLY A 173 -30.79 24.52 -14.93
CA GLY A 173 -29.51 24.32 -14.27
C GLY A 173 -29.19 22.83 -14.13
N HIS A 174 -27.96 22.45 -14.44
CA HIS A 174 -27.50 21.06 -14.35
C HIS A 174 -26.01 20.98 -14.08
N ILE A 175 -25.57 19.79 -13.70
CA ILE A 175 -24.17 19.46 -13.59
C ILE A 175 -23.93 18.21 -14.42
N SER A 176 -22.96 18.30 -15.32
CA SER A 176 -22.48 17.19 -16.14
C SER A 176 -21.02 16.93 -15.79
N MET A 177 -20.65 15.66 -15.66
CA MET A 177 -19.25 15.26 -15.56
C MET A 177 -18.97 14.07 -16.47
N SER A 178 -17.83 14.09 -17.13
CA SER A 178 -17.23 12.91 -17.75
C SER A 178 -15.85 12.70 -17.16
N ALA A 179 -15.48 11.45 -16.93
CA ALA A 179 -14.13 11.10 -16.51
C ALA A 179 -13.67 9.85 -17.25
N CYS A 180 -12.39 9.80 -17.56
CA CYS A 180 -11.71 8.66 -18.13
C CYS A 180 -10.35 8.44 -17.47
N ILE A 181 -9.95 7.17 -17.43
CA ILE A 181 -8.63 6.70 -17.05
C ILE A 181 -8.09 5.82 -18.17
N ASN A 182 -6.77 5.79 -18.30
CA ASN A 182 -6.06 5.11 -19.39
C ASN A 182 -6.16 3.57 -19.32
N ARG A 183 -6.27 3.01 -18.12
CA ARG A 183 -6.38 1.57 -17.88
C ARG A 183 -7.20 1.28 -16.63
N LYS A 184 -7.61 0.02 -16.45
CA LYS A 184 -8.34 -0.48 -15.28
C LYS A 184 -7.40 -1.06 -14.20
N GLY A 185 -6.28 -1.62 -14.63
CA GLY A 185 -5.30 -2.28 -13.78
C GLY A 185 -4.20 -1.34 -13.28
N PHE A 186 -3.90 -1.37 -11.98
CA PHE A 186 -2.80 -0.61 -11.38
C PHE A 186 -2.07 -1.42 -10.31
N CYS A 187 -0.82 -1.04 -10.03
CA CYS A 187 -0.03 -1.61 -8.93
C CYS A 187 0.05 -0.63 -7.75
N GLU A 188 0.47 -1.14 -6.59
CA GLU A 188 0.79 -0.32 -5.42
C GLU A 188 1.83 0.76 -5.78
N GLY A 189 1.59 2.01 -5.37
CA GLY A 189 2.51 3.12 -5.58
C GLY A 189 2.44 3.79 -6.94
N GLU A 190 1.70 3.23 -7.91
CA GLU A 190 1.51 3.86 -9.21
C GLU A 190 0.59 5.09 -9.14
N ASP A 191 0.78 6.02 -10.08
CA ASP A 191 -0.05 7.22 -10.22
C ASP A 191 -1.13 7.00 -11.29
N ILE A 192 -2.41 7.14 -10.90
CA ILE A 192 -3.55 7.05 -11.81
C ILE A 192 -3.80 8.44 -12.42
N CYS A 193 -3.67 8.54 -13.74
CA CYS A 193 -3.93 9.77 -14.48
C CYS A 193 -5.43 9.90 -14.81
N ILE A 194 -6.08 10.90 -14.23
CA ILE A 194 -7.50 11.18 -14.43
C ILE A 194 -7.67 12.31 -15.44
N SER A 195 -8.37 12.03 -16.52
CA SER A 195 -8.87 13.04 -17.46
C SER A 195 -10.36 13.20 -17.23
N ALA A 196 -10.80 14.41 -16.89
CA ALA A 196 -12.20 14.66 -16.57
C ALA A 196 -12.65 16.04 -17.04
N ASP A 197 -13.89 16.15 -17.47
CA ASP A 197 -14.54 17.41 -17.81
C ASP A 197 -15.76 17.57 -16.92
N PHE A 198 -15.93 18.77 -16.39
CA PHE A 198 -17.00 19.16 -15.49
C PHE A 198 -17.67 20.39 -16.05
N GLU A 199 -18.99 20.37 -16.09
CA GLU A 199 -19.81 21.48 -16.54
C GLU A 199 -20.81 21.83 -15.45
N ASN A 200 -20.79 23.08 -15.02
CA ASN A 200 -21.66 23.59 -13.97
C ASN A 200 -22.53 24.72 -14.52
N THR A 201 -23.79 24.44 -14.82
CA THR A 201 -24.79 25.45 -15.19
C THR A 201 -25.78 25.72 -14.05
N CYS A 202 -25.54 25.15 -12.85
CA CYS A 202 -26.37 25.39 -11.68
C CYS A 202 -25.94 26.67 -10.94
N SER A 203 -26.85 27.25 -10.16
CA SER A 203 -26.61 28.50 -9.42
C SER A 203 -25.58 28.41 -8.29
N ARG A 204 -25.08 27.21 -7.98
CA ARG A 204 -24.19 26.96 -6.82
C ARG A 204 -22.76 26.76 -7.28
N ILE A 205 -21.81 27.14 -6.41
CA ILE A 205 -20.40 26.79 -6.58
C ILE A 205 -20.22 25.31 -6.25
N VAL A 206 -19.56 24.57 -7.14
CA VAL A 206 -19.36 23.12 -6.99
C VAL A 206 -17.88 22.78 -6.88
N VAL A 207 -17.58 21.64 -6.23
CA VAL A 207 -16.19 21.19 -6.04
C VAL A 207 -16.02 19.78 -6.57
N PRO A 208 -15.28 19.58 -7.68
CA PRO A 208 -14.90 18.25 -8.16
C PRO A 208 -13.85 17.63 -7.24
N LYS A 209 -14.02 16.35 -6.95
CA LYS A 209 -13.13 15.54 -6.11
C LYS A 209 -13.00 14.16 -6.73
N ALA A 210 -11.87 13.49 -6.50
CA ALA A 210 -11.71 12.09 -6.82
C ALA A 210 -11.15 11.34 -5.62
N ALA A 211 -11.54 10.07 -5.45
CA ALA A 211 -11.09 9.24 -4.34
C ALA A 211 -10.97 7.78 -4.76
N ILE A 212 -9.90 7.13 -4.33
CA ILE A 212 -9.80 5.67 -4.40
C ILE A 212 -10.52 5.10 -3.18
N VAL A 213 -11.41 4.15 -3.43
CA VAL A 213 -12.25 3.52 -2.42
C VAL A 213 -12.10 2.01 -2.53
N GLY A 214 -11.81 1.36 -1.40
CA GLY A 214 -11.85 -0.09 -1.27
C GLY A 214 -13.23 -0.56 -0.82
N LYS A 215 -13.81 -1.48 -1.57
CA LYS A 215 -15.10 -2.11 -1.30
C LYS A 215 -14.86 -3.56 -0.90
N HIS A 216 -15.05 -3.85 0.38
CA HIS A 216 -14.91 -5.18 0.95
C HIS A 216 -16.29 -5.81 1.08
N THR A 217 -16.57 -6.82 0.27
CA THR A 217 -17.82 -7.57 0.28
C THR A 217 -17.61 -8.87 1.05
N TYR A 218 -18.45 -9.12 2.05
CA TYR A 218 -18.39 -10.31 2.88
C TYR A 218 -19.70 -11.08 2.75
N LEU A 219 -19.62 -12.39 2.53
CA LEU A 219 -20.76 -13.29 2.42
C LEU A 219 -20.76 -14.26 3.60
N ALA A 220 -21.88 -14.33 4.33
CA ALA A 220 -22.09 -15.32 5.37
C ALA A 220 -23.57 -15.69 5.49
N ASN A 221 -23.89 -16.99 5.54
CA ASN A 221 -25.26 -17.51 5.67
C ASN A 221 -26.26 -16.89 4.67
N GLY A 222 -25.86 -16.72 3.41
CA GLY A 222 -26.69 -16.12 2.35
C GLY A 222 -26.87 -14.60 2.46
N GLN A 223 -26.36 -13.96 3.50
CA GLN A 223 -26.36 -12.51 3.66
C GLN A 223 -25.05 -11.91 3.13
N THR A 224 -25.16 -10.73 2.52
CA THR A 224 -24.01 -9.98 2.02
C THR A 224 -23.87 -8.69 2.80
N LYS A 225 -22.67 -8.45 3.34
CA LYS A 225 -22.32 -7.20 4.02
C LYS A 225 -21.21 -6.51 3.25
N VAL A 226 -21.45 -5.27 2.86
CA VAL A 226 -20.46 -4.44 2.16
C VAL A 226 -19.88 -3.42 3.13
N PHE A 227 -18.57 -3.37 3.21
CA PHE A 227 -17.83 -2.34 3.92
C PHE A 227 -17.02 -1.53 2.91
N THR A 228 -17.22 -0.23 2.93
CA THR A 228 -16.58 0.69 1.99
C THR A 228 -15.64 1.61 2.76
N GLN A 229 -14.38 1.68 2.32
CA GLN A 229 -13.35 2.49 2.94
C GLN A 229 -12.71 3.42 1.91
N LYS A 230 -12.70 4.71 2.21
CA LYS A 230 -11.95 5.69 1.43
C LYS A 230 -10.46 5.59 1.76
N LEU A 231 -9.61 5.44 0.75
CA LEU A 231 -8.17 5.18 0.92
C LEU A 231 -7.36 6.45 0.70
N CYS A 232 -7.60 7.15 -0.40
CA CYS A 232 -6.97 8.44 -0.70
C CYS A 232 -7.93 9.33 -1.50
N SER A 233 -7.65 10.63 -1.60
CA SER A 233 -8.44 11.53 -2.43
C SER A 233 -7.68 12.76 -2.86
N VAL A 234 -8.10 13.30 -4.01
CA VAL A 234 -7.67 14.58 -4.55
C VAL A 234 -8.86 15.52 -4.64
N ARG A 235 -8.59 16.82 -4.44
CA ARG A 235 -9.57 17.90 -4.56
C ARG A 235 -9.18 18.79 -5.73
N GLY A 236 -10.16 19.14 -6.57
CA GLY A 236 -10.00 20.14 -7.62
C GLY A 236 -10.44 21.53 -7.16
N ASN A 237 -10.24 22.49 -8.07
CA ASN A 237 -10.64 23.88 -7.86
C ASN A 237 -12.17 24.02 -7.87
N HIS A 238 -12.66 25.08 -7.23
CA HIS A 238 -14.07 25.44 -7.26
C HIS A 238 -14.49 25.80 -8.68
N ILE A 239 -15.67 25.32 -9.10
CA ILE A 239 -16.29 25.68 -10.38
C ILE A 239 -17.53 26.51 -10.05
N ILE A 240 -17.48 27.80 -10.42
CA ILE A 240 -18.59 28.73 -10.22
C ILE A 240 -19.73 28.45 -11.21
N SER A 241 -20.88 29.06 -10.98
CA SER A 241 -22.06 28.93 -11.86
C SER A 241 -21.74 29.39 -13.29
N GLY A 242 -22.18 28.61 -14.27
CA GLY A 242 -22.02 28.89 -15.71
C GLY A 242 -20.64 28.53 -16.28
N MET A 243 -19.73 28.01 -15.46
CA MET A 243 -18.37 27.68 -15.89
C MET A 243 -18.16 26.18 -16.08
N THR A 244 -17.11 25.85 -16.84
CA THR A 244 -16.59 24.49 -16.98
C THR A 244 -15.25 24.37 -16.28
N GLY A 245 -14.92 23.16 -15.83
CA GLY A 245 -13.61 22.81 -15.29
C GLY A 245 -13.12 21.54 -15.95
N SER A 246 -11.81 21.42 -16.15
CA SER A 246 -11.23 20.23 -16.75
C SER A 246 -9.98 19.77 -16.01
N TRP A 247 -9.79 18.46 -15.98
CA TRP A 247 -8.57 17.79 -15.54
C TRP A 247 -7.95 17.13 -16.77
N ARG A 248 -6.68 17.45 -17.03
CA ARG A 248 -5.89 16.90 -18.14
C ARG A 248 -4.76 16.06 -17.55
N GLY A 249 -5.09 14.89 -17.03
CA GLY A 249 -4.13 14.01 -16.35
C GLY A 249 -3.86 14.37 -14.89
N LYS A 250 -4.90 14.76 -14.13
CA LYS A 250 -4.77 14.95 -12.67
C LYS A 250 -4.41 13.59 -12.05
N SER A 251 -3.24 13.50 -11.42
CA SER A 251 -2.75 12.25 -10.84
C SER A 251 -3.30 12.00 -9.42
N ILE A 252 -3.57 10.72 -9.11
CA ILE A 252 -3.82 10.23 -7.76
C ILE A 252 -2.98 8.97 -7.53
N ARG A 253 -2.16 8.95 -6.48
CA ARG A 253 -1.31 7.81 -6.16
C ARG A 253 -2.09 6.69 -5.51
N VAL A 254 -1.84 5.45 -5.95
CA VAL A 254 -2.32 4.24 -5.28
C VAL A 254 -1.53 4.06 -3.96
N PRO A 255 -2.18 4.12 -2.79
CA PRO A 255 -1.50 3.96 -1.51
C PRO A 255 -1.04 2.51 -1.32
N LYS A 256 -0.22 2.28 -0.28
CA LYS A 256 0.22 0.94 0.11
C LYS A 256 -0.95 0.09 0.61
N ILE A 257 -1.47 -0.79 -0.23
CA ILE A 257 -2.67 -1.59 0.04
C ILE A 257 -2.54 -3.00 -0.53
N LYS A 258 -3.27 -3.94 0.07
CA LYS A 258 -3.32 -5.31 -0.43
C LYS A 258 -3.95 -5.36 -1.83
N PRO A 259 -3.55 -6.33 -2.67
CA PRO A 259 -4.16 -6.49 -3.99
C PRO A 259 -5.63 -6.89 -3.89
N SER A 260 -6.33 -6.75 -5.01
CA SER A 260 -7.71 -7.17 -5.19
C SER A 260 -7.86 -8.66 -4.97
N ILE A 261 -8.87 -9.04 -4.17
CA ILE A 261 -9.18 -10.44 -3.86
C ILE A 261 -10.45 -10.79 -4.61
N LEU A 262 -10.30 -11.47 -5.75
CA LEU A 262 -11.41 -11.88 -6.61
C LEU A 262 -11.69 -13.40 -6.55
N GLY A 263 -10.67 -14.20 -6.21
CA GLY A 263 -10.74 -15.67 -6.17
C GLY A 263 -11.42 -16.27 -4.93
N CYS A 264 -11.80 -15.45 -3.94
CA CYS A 264 -12.39 -15.95 -2.69
C CYS A 264 -13.93 -15.97 -2.75
N ASN A 265 -14.56 -17.11 -2.42
CA ASN A 265 -16.02 -17.26 -2.52
C ASN A 265 -16.79 -16.53 -1.42
N ILE A 266 -16.21 -16.44 -0.21
CA ILE A 266 -16.90 -15.86 0.96
C ILE A 266 -16.54 -14.40 1.22
N MET A 267 -15.51 -13.85 0.55
CA MET A 267 -15.19 -12.43 0.62
C MET A 267 -14.54 -11.93 -0.67
N ARG A 268 -14.76 -10.67 -1.00
CA ARG A 268 -14.18 -10.00 -2.17
C ARG A 268 -13.65 -8.63 -1.77
N VAL A 269 -12.51 -8.26 -2.31
CA VAL A 269 -11.90 -6.93 -2.12
C VAL A 269 -11.74 -6.30 -3.50
N GLU A 270 -12.58 -5.32 -3.77
CA GLU A 270 -12.63 -4.58 -5.03
C GLU A 270 -12.20 -3.13 -4.78
N TYR A 271 -11.62 -2.48 -5.79
CA TYR A 271 -11.28 -1.07 -5.72
C TYR A 271 -12.04 -0.29 -6.78
N SER A 272 -12.34 0.96 -6.47
CA SER A 272 -13.04 1.87 -7.36
C SER A 272 -12.43 3.27 -7.26
N LEU A 273 -12.29 3.94 -8.39
CA LEU A 273 -12.03 5.36 -8.45
C LEU A 273 -13.37 6.09 -8.54
N LEU A 274 -13.73 6.77 -7.45
CA LEU A 274 -14.91 7.63 -7.43
C LEU A 274 -14.52 9.03 -7.86
N VAL A 275 -15.03 9.48 -9.01
CA VAL A 275 -14.99 10.89 -9.42
C VAL A 275 -16.35 11.50 -9.07
N TYR A 276 -16.36 12.53 -8.24
CA TYR A 276 -17.61 13.10 -7.75
C TYR A 276 -17.57 14.61 -7.58
N VAL A 277 -18.72 15.24 -7.77
CA VAL A 277 -18.90 16.68 -7.59
C VAL A 277 -19.69 16.93 -6.32
N SER A 278 -19.09 17.67 -5.40
CA SER A 278 -19.71 18.12 -4.16
C SER A 278 -20.47 19.40 -4.41
N VAL A 279 -21.78 19.37 -4.18
CA VAL A 279 -22.66 20.52 -4.35
C VAL A 279 -23.24 20.87 -2.98
N PRO A 280 -23.03 22.09 -2.47
CA PRO A 280 -23.60 22.51 -1.19
C PRO A 280 -25.11 22.30 -1.16
N GLY A 281 -25.63 21.74 -0.06
CA GLY A 281 -27.07 21.53 0.14
C GLY A 281 -27.75 20.50 -0.76
N THR A 282 -27.01 19.62 -1.47
CA THR A 282 -27.62 18.48 -2.19
C THR A 282 -26.76 17.21 -2.12
N LYS A 283 -27.32 16.07 -2.53
CA LYS A 283 -26.58 14.81 -2.68
C LYS A 283 -25.50 14.96 -3.77
N LYS A 284 -24.29 14.46 -3.47
CA LYS A 284 -23.15 14.39 -4.39
C LYS A 284 -23.54 13.66 -5.69
N ILE A 285 -22.94 14.09 -6.79
CA ILE A 285 -23.01 13.36 -8.06
C ILE A 285 -21.76 12.51 -8.11
N ILE A 286 -21.92 11.19 -8.23
CA ILE A 286 -20.81 10.24 -8.15
C ILE A 286 -20.77 9.44 -9.45
N LEU A 287 -19.58 9.37 -10.04
CA LEU A 287 -19.21 8.46 -11.11
C LEU A 287 -18.23 7.44 -10.53
N ASP A 288 -18.57 6.16 -10.66
CA ASP A 288 -17.78 5.04 -10.17
C ASP A 288 -17.05 4.39 -11.35
N LEU A 289 -15.72 4.41 -11.32
CA LEU A 289 -14.87 3.75 -12.30
C LEU A 289 -14.19 2.56 -11.61
N PRO A 290 -14.49 1.31 -12.00
CA PRO A 290 -13.91 0.13 -11.36
C PRO A 290 -12.40 0.06 -11.59
N LEU A 291 -11.66 -0.35 -10.57
CA LEU A 291 -10.21 -0.58 -10.61
C LEU A 291 -9.87 -2.01 -10.22
N VAL A 292 -8.77 -2.52 -10.74
CA VAL A 292 -8.13 -3.75 -10.25
C VAL A 292 -6.74 -3.40 -9.78
N ILE A 293 -6.43 -3.75 -8.53
CA ILE A 293 -5.11 -3.52 -7.96
C ILE A 293 -4.44 -4.87 -7.86
N GLY A 294 -3.37 -5.08 -8.63
CA GLY A 294 -2.67 -6.35 -8.66
C GLY A 294 -1.21 -6.21 -8.26
N SER A 295 -0.50 -7.33 -8.35
CA SER A 295 0.96 -7.33 -8.28
C SER A 295 1.49 -7.26 -9.71
N SER A 296 2.51 -6.43 -9.96
CA SER A 296 3.15 -6.41 -11.27
C SER A 296 3.89 -7.73 -11.46
N SER A 297 3.55 -8.46 -12.51
CA SER A 297 4.44 -9.50 -13.01
C SER A 297 5.66 -8.79 -13.61
N SER A 298 6.87 -9.11 -13.12
CA SER A 298 8.15 -8.59 -13.62
C SER A 298 8.57 -7.21 -13.04
N GLY A 299 9.75 -7.04 -12.44
CA GLY A 299 11.03 -7.42 -13.06
C GLY A 299 11.39 -6.55 -14.28
N MET A 300 10.50 -5.62 -14.68
CA MET A 300 10.64 -4.83 -15.91
C MET A 300 11.09 -3.38 -15.70
N ASN A 301 11.49 -2.99 -14.48
CA ASN A 301 12.06 -1.67 -14.20
C ASN A 301 13.59 -1.59 -14.43
N SER A 302 14.20 -2.60 -15.07
CA SER A 302 15.65 -2.62 -15.39
C SER A 302 15.97 -2.66 -16.89
N ARG A 303 15.04 -2.31 -17.79
CA ARG A 303 15.35 -2.18 -19.23
C ARG A 303 14.82 -0.87 -19.80
N THR A 304 15.27 0.23 -19.22
CA THR A 304 15.39 1.46 -19.98
C THR A 304 16.44 1.28 -21.08
N CYS A 305 16.00 1.47 -22.32
CA CYS A 305 16.77 2.09 -23.40
C CYS A 305 18.08 1.38 -23.84
N SER A 306 18.01 0.42 -24.77
CA SER A 306 19.16 0.06 -25.65
C SER A 306 18.73 -0.79 -26.86
N MET A 307 17.78 -0.31 -27.67
CA MET A 307 17.48 -0.93 -28.99
C MET A 307 17.15 0.18 -30.01
N ALA A 308 18.12 1.08 -30.27
CA ALA A 308 18.09 1.97 -31.42
C ALA A 308 19.52 2.43 -31.73
N SER A 309 20.30 1.60 -32.44
CA SER A 309 21.42 1.98 -33.32
C SER A 309 22.21 0.73 -33.73
N GLN A 310 21.61 -0.09 -34.58
CA GLN A 310 22.36 -1.05 -35.41
C GLN A 310 22.00 -0.72 -36.86
N ALA A 311 22.59 0.37 -37.35
CA ALA A 311 22.64 0.72 -38.75
C ALA A 311 23.79 1.73 -38.97
N SER A 312 25.00 1.22 -39.19
CA SER A 312 26.01 1.75 -40.11
C SER A 312 27.38 1.13 -39.76
N SER A 313 27.68 0.05 -40.46
CA SER A 313 29.05 -0.30 -40.81
C SER A 313 29.54 0.70 -41.86
N GLU A 314 30.65 1.38 -41.61
CA GLU A 314 31.85 1.44 -42.47
C GLU A 314 32.73 2.69 -42.22
N MET A 315 34.06 2.46 -42.24
CA MET A 315 35.20 3.42 -42.29
C MET A 315 35.54 4.15 -40.98
N SER A 316 36.79 4.29 -40.52
CA SER A 316 38.13 3.92 -40.99
C SER A 316 39.06 4.08 -39.78
N TRP A 317 40.03 3.18 -39.62
CA TRP A 317 41.12 3.26 -38.65
C TRP A 317 42.25 4.18 -39.15
N LEU A 318 43.16 4.55 -38.22
CA LEU A 318 44.43 5.33 -38.33
C LEU A 318 44.24 6.86 -38.11
N GLU A 319 45.05 7.61 -37.35
CA GLU A 319 46.31 7.38 -36.62
C GLU A 319 46.61 8.59 -35.67
N LEU A 320 47.28 8.30 -34.54
CA LEU A 320 48.37 9.03 -33.85
C LEU A 320 48.25 10.54 -33.46
N ASN A 321 48.30 10.86 -32.16
CA ASN A 321 49.51 11.32 -31.41
C ASN A 321 49.19 11.93 -30.02
N ILE A 322 50.17 11.86 -29.11
CA ILE A 322 50.19 11.99 -27.63
C ILE A 322 50.39 13.47 -27.15
N PRO A 323 50.70 13.83 -25.86
CA PRO A 323 50.07 13.71 -24.51
C PRO A 323 49.84 15.08 -23.75
N GLY A 324 49.15 15.04 -22.59
CA GLY A 324 49.23 16.04 -21.48
C GLY A 324 48.06 17.04 -21.46
N THR A 325 47.41 17.46 -20.36
CA THR A 325 47.68 17.58 -18.91
C THR A 325 46.32 17.65 -18.16
N PRO A 326 46.22 17.38 -16.84
CA PRO A 326 44.96 17.51 -16.10
C PRO A 326 44.69 18.96 -15.71
N GLU A 327 43.59 19.55 -16.20
CA GLU A 327 43.17 20.91 -15.87
C GLU A 327 42.24 20.91 -14.65
N ALA A 328 42.55 21.77 -13.67
CA ALA A 328 41.86 21.90 -12.39
C ALA A 328 40.50 22.61 -12.55
N PRO A 329 39.53 22.41 -11.63
CA PRO A 329 38.21 23.05 -11.72
C PRO A 329 38.29 24.58 -11.52
N PRO A 330 37.42 25.37 -12.17
CA PRO A 330 37.47 26.82 -12.15
C PRO A 330 37.16 27.42 -10.77
N GLY A 331 37.81 28.54 -10.49
CA GLY A 331 37.75 29.29 -9.23
C GLY A 331 36.47 30.08 -9.01
N TYR A 332 36.14 30.24 -7.73
CA TYR A 332 34.98 30.93 -7.19
C TYR A 332 35.13 32.46 -7.34
N LEU A 333 34.69 33.07 -8.44
CA LEU A 333 34.51 34.53 -8.51
C LEU A 333 33.60 35.06 -9.64
N ASP A 334 32.74 34.23 -10.25
CA ASP A 334 31.65 34.71 -11.13
C ASP A 334 30.29 34.44 -10.48
N MET A 335 29.92 35.28 -9.51
CA MET A 335 28.54 35.42 -9.04
C MET A 335 28.21 36.89 -8.80
N PHE A 336 27.80 37.57 -9.87
CA PHE A 336 26.88 38.70 -9.77
C PHE A 336 25.85 38.62 -10.91
N PRO A 337 24.58 38.37 -10.61
CA PRO A 337 23.48 38.85 -11.44
C PRO A 337 22.92 40.13 -10.81
N GLU A 338 22.96 41.22 -11.58
CA GLU A 338 22.27 42.47 -11.26
C GLU A 338 20.76 42.25 -11.03
N ASP A 339 20.25 43.07 -10.12
CA ASP A 339 18.86 43.32 -9.79
C ASP A 339 17.90 43.24 -10.98
N HIS A 340 16.70 42.66 -10.76
CA HIS A 340 15.42 43.27 -11.13
C HIS A 340 14.24 42.47 -10.52
N ARG A 341 13.49 43.14 -9.62
CA ARG A 341 12.06 43.00 -9.30
C ARG A 341 11.58 41.84 -8.39
N LEU A 342 11.36 42.21 -7.12
CA LEU A 342 10.48 41.54 -6.15
C LEU A 342 8.99 41.78 -6.46
N GLU A 343 8.23 40.71 -6.72
CA GLU A 343 6.83 40.59 -6.28
C GLU A 343 6.70 39.27 -5.51
N SER A 344 6.31 39.36 -4.24
CA SER A 344 6.10 38.23 -3.34
C SER A 344 4.60 38.05 -3.10
N PRO A 345 4.05 36.83 -3.25
CA PRO A 345 2.83 36.44 -2.56
C PRO A 345 3.19 35.59 -1.33
N THR A 346 2.85 36.15 -0.18
CA THR A 346 2.76 35.56 1.15
C THR A 346 2.13 34.16 1.16
N ALA A 347 2.78 33.22 1.84
CA ALA A 347 2.12 32.10 2.50
C ALA A 347 2.37 32.21 4.00
N PRO A 348 1.43 31.74 4.83
CA PRO A 348 1.84 30.94 5.95
C PRO A 348 1.13 29.58 5.94
N LEU A 349 1.95 28.56 6.21
CA LEU A 349 1.57 27.29 6.78
C LEU A 349 0.86 27.54 8.13
N LEU A 350 -0.13 26.71 8.47
CA LEU A 350 -0.26 26.09 9.79
C LEU A 350 -1.38 25.04 9.81
N ASP A 351 -1.07 23.93 10.50
CA ASP A 351 -1.95 23.02 11.24
C ASP A 351 -3.04 23.79 12.02
N ASP A 352 -4.18 23.27 12.49
CA ASP A 352 -4.59 21.94 12.92
C ASP A 352 -6.13 21.97 13.15
N LEU A 353 -6.72 20.78 13.33
CA LEU A 353 -7.86 20.41 14.19
C LEU A 353 -9.02 21.38 14.55
N ASP A 354 -10.21 20.81 14.33
CA ASP A 354 -11.37 20.74 15.25
C ASP A 354 -12.48 21.80 15.32
N GLU A 355 -13.64 21.21 15.65
CA GLU A 355 -15.00 21.70 15.79
C GLU A 355 -15.18 22.85 16.79
N ALA A 356 -16.30 23.55 16.58
CA ALA A 356 -17.07 24.36 17.54
C ALA A 356 -16.57 25.77 17.88
N CYS A 357 -17.25 26.79 17.34
CA CYS A 357 -18.19 27.65 18.08
C CYS A 357 -18.53 28.92 17.28
N ASP A 358 -19.82 29.27 17.28
CA ASP A 358 -20.41 30.53 16.79
C ASP A 358 -19.86 31.77 17.51
N SER A 359 -19.50 32.84 16.77
CA SER A 359 -19.62 34.28 17.13
C SER A 359 -18.90 35.21 16.12
N PRO A 360 -19.28 36.50 15.98
CA PRO A 360 -18.96 37.31 14.81
C PRO A 360 -17.59 37.99 14.84
N ILE A 361 -17.07 38.25 13.65
CA ILE A 361 -15.75 38.82 13.35
C ILE A 361 -15.69 40.31 13.73
N PHE A 362 -14.81 40.68 14.66
CA PHE A 362 -14.24 42.03 14.76
C PHE A 362 -12.73 41.95 14.55
N MET A 363 -12.20 42.68 13.56
CA MET A 363 -10.76 42.84 13.34
C MET A 363 -10.20 43.83 14.35
N TYR A 364 -9.21 43.42 15.15
CA TYR A 364 -8.31 44.32 15.86
C TYR A 364 -7.00 44.45 15.08
N ALA A 365 -6.53 45.68 14.86
CA ALA A 365 -5.23 45.95 14.26
C ALA A 365 -4.10 45.71 15.30
N PRO A 366 -2.97 45.08 14.91
CA PRO A 366 -1.87 44.85 15.84
C PRO A 366 -1.07 46.14 16.07
N GLU A 367 -0.91 46.53 17.33
CA GLU A 367 0.02 47.59 17.74
C GLU A 367 1.47 47.08 17.67
N PHE A 368 2.29 47.72 16.83
CA PHE A 368 3.73 47.48 16.79
C PHE A 368 4.45 48.40 17.79
N LYS A 369 5.13 47.81 18.78
CA LYS A 369 6.09 48.53 19.63
C LYS A 369 7.46 48.52 18.96
N TYR A 370 7.93 49.69 18.55
CA TYR A 370 9.31 49.86 18.07
C TYR A 370 10.30 49.85 19.24
N MET A 371 11.37 49.07 19.10
CA MET A 371 12.51 49.09 20.01
C MET A 371 13.48 50.21 19.55
N PRO A 372 14.06 51.01 20.46
CA PRO A 372 14.94 52.11 20.05
C PRO A 372 16.29 51.58 19.52
N PRO A 373 16.91 52.30 18.57
CA PRO A 373 18.21 51.91 18.01
C PRO A 373 19.35 52.12 19.03
N PRO A 374 20.49 51.41 18.88
CA PRO A 374 21.61 51.50 19.80
C PRO A 374 22.37 52.83 19.66
N THR A 375 22.91 53.30 20.79
CA THR A 375 23.63 54.57 20.94
C THR A 375 25.00 54.53 20.27
N TYR A 376 25.30 55.55 19.44
CA TYR A 376 26.64 55.78 18.90
C TYR A 376 27.44 56.71 19.83
N THR A 377 28.73 56.42 19.99
CA THR A 377 29.72 57.33 20.58
C THR A 377 30.49 58.03 19.47
N GLU A 378 30.50 59.36 19.47
CA GLU A 378 31.30 60.17 18.55
C GLU A 378 32.77 60.20 18.96
N VAL A 379 33.66 60.14 17.96
CA VAL A 379 35.11 60.32 18.13
C VAL A 379 35.45 61.71 17.64
N ASP A 380 35.93 62.57 18.54
CA ASP A 380 36.32 63.94 18.23
C ASP A 380 37.64 63.99 17.44
N VAL A 381 37.62 64.69 16.30
CA VAL A 381 38.82 65.02 15.52
C VAL A 381 38.88 66.53 15.25
N ASN A 382 39.75 67.18 16.04
CA ASN A 382 40.58 68.36 15.78
C ASN A 382 39.98 69.78 15.63
N LYS A 383 40.45 70.69 16.50
CA LYS A 383 40.88 72.06 16.13
C LYS A 383 42.15 72.51 16.87
N ASN A 384 43.30 72.31 16.22
CA ASN A 384 44.32 73.28 15.84
C ASN A 384 44.53 74.64 16.57
N ILE A 385 45.81 74.90 16.89
CA ILE A 385 46.68 76.07 16.57
C ILE A 385 46.99 77.16 17.64
N CYS A 386 48.30 77.23 17.96
CA CYS A 386 49.26 78.34 18.30
C CYS A 386 48.89 79.46 19.31
N VAL A 387 49.81 80.03 20.09
CA VAL A 387 50.93 80.93 19.68
C VAL A 387 52.00 81.06 20.81
N GLN A 388 53.27 81.15 20.38
CA GLN A 388 54.54 81.57 21.02
C GLN A 388 55.01 80.95 22.34
#